data_AF-A0A937LLU0-F1
#
_entry.id   AF-A0A937LLU0-F1
#
_cell.length_a   1.000
_cell.length_b   1.000
_cell.length_c   1.000
_cell.angle_alpha   90.00
_cell.angle_beta   90.00
_cell.angle_gamma   90.00
#
_symmetry.space_group_name_H-M   'P 1'
#
loop_
_entity.id
_entity.type
_entity.pdbx_description
1 polymer ?
#
loop_
_entity_poly.entity_id
_entity_poly.type
_entity_poly.pdbx_seq_one_letter_code
_entity_poly.pdbx_strand_id
1 'polypeptide(L)'
;MASQYDISTKTQPDNVGLTVSLLPRGASIAGISLHRGDVEREVVLGYPSVTDYVSDPFYMGSTVGPVANRLRNGRFSIAGEPFAIDINEIAR
;
A
#
# COMPACT_ATOMS: atom_id res chain seq x y z
N MET A 1 19.24 -6.13 2.69
CA MET A 1 18.20 -7.13 2.99
C MET A 1 16.89 -6.37 3.06
N ALA A 2 15.99 -6.52 2.10
CA ALA A 2 14.68 -5.88 2.19
C ALA A 2 13.85 -6.69 3.20
N SER A 3 13.48 -6.08 4.32
CA SER A 3 12.64 -6.76 5.31
C SER A 3 11.18 -6.74 4.87
N GLN A 4 10.51 -7.88 5.02
CA GLN A 4 9.07 -8.07 4.87
C GLN A 4 8.51 -8.53 6.22
N TYR A 5 7.29 -8.13 6.55
CA TYR A 5 6.59 -8.50 7.77
C TYR A 5 5.27 -9.16 7.43
N ASP A 6 5.03 -10.37 7.97
CA ASP A 6 3.78 -11.07 7.77
C ASP A 6 2.96 -11.06 9.07
N ILE A 7 1.69 -10.64 8.96
CA ILE A 7 0.71 -10.65 10.04
C ILE A 7 -0.36 -11.66 9.67
N SER A 8 -0.59 -12.66 10.53
CA SER A 8 -1.54 -13.74 10.24
C SER A 8 -2.56 -13.92 11.37
N THR A 9 -3.79 -14.29 10.99
CA THR A 9 -4.84 -14.74 11.91
C THR A 9 -5.55 -15.95 11.31
N LYS A 10 -5.91 -16.94 12.14
CA LYS A 10 -6.66 -18.14 11.73
C LYS A 10 -7.65 -18.55 12.83
N THR A 11 -8.85 -18.96 12.44
CA THR A 11 -9.85 -19.56 13.33
C THR A 11 -9.52 -21.02 13.59
N GLN A 12 -9.95 -21.53 14.75
CA GLN A 12 -10.00 -22.97 15.02
C GLN A 12 -11.46 -23.42 15.13
N PRO A 13 -11.82 -24.63 14.67
CA PRO A 13 -10.96 -25.68 14.10
C PRO A 13 -10.80 -25.64 12.57
N ASP A 14 -11.51 -24.76 11.88
CA ASP A 14 -11.67 -24.75 10.42
C ASP A 14 -10.55 -24.03 9.64
N ASN A 15 -9.54 -23.49 10.35
CA ASN A 15 -8.34 -22.89 9.79
C ASN A 15 -8.64 -21.78 8.77
N VAL A 16 -9.72 -21.04 8.98
CA VAL A 16 -10.14 -19.93 8.12
C VAL A 16 -9.46 -18.66 8.60
N GLY A 17 -8.83 -17.93 7.69
CA GLY A 17 -8.03 -16.80 8.09
C GLY A 17 -7.42 -16.04 6.95
N LEU A 18 -6.47 -15.16 7.29
CA LEU A 18 -5.71 -14.41 6.32
C LEU A 18 -4.30 -14.14 6.82
N THR A 19 -3.39 -13.95 5.87
CA THR A 19 -2.03 -13.45 6.07
C THR A 19 -1.89 -12.17 5.25
N VAL A 20 -1.41 -11.10 5.88
CA VAL A 20 -1.06 -9.84 5.20
C VAL A 20 0.46 -9.69 5.23
N SER A 21 1.05 -9.52 4.05
CA SER A 21 2.46 -9.21 3.89
C SER A 21 2.67 -7.72 3.71
N LEU A 22 3.51 -7.14 4.56
CA LEU A 22 3.78 -5.70 4.64
C LEU A 22 5.24 -5.40 4.35
N LEU A 23 5.46 -4.30 3.63
CA LEU A 23 6.78 -3.70 3.43
C LEU A 23 6.94 -2.49 4.34
N PRO A 24 8.10 -2.30 4.98
CA PRO A 24 8.35 -1.09 5.78
C PRO A 24 8.32 0.18 4.92
N ARG A 25 8.70 0.09 3.64
CA ARG A 25 8.55 1.20 2.70
C ARG A 25 7.07 1.46 2.43
N GLY A 26 6.60 2.64 2.80
CA GLY A 26 5.22 3.08 2.58
C GLY A 26 4.17 2.28 3.37
N ALA A 27 4.59 1.47 4.37
CA ALA A 27 3.73 0.48 5.02
C ALA A 27 2.90 -0.31 3.99
N SER A 28 3.53 -0.70 2.88
CA SER A 28 2.82 -1.16 1.69
C SER A 28 2.32 -2.59 1.89
N ILE A 29 1.06 -2.83 1.53
CA ILE A 29 0.51 -4.18 1.43
C ILE A 29 1.07 -4.82 0.16
N ALA A 30 1.95 -5.81 0.32
CA ALA A 30 2.53 -6.56 -0.78
C ALA A 30 1.77 -7.86 -1.11
N GLY A 31 0.91 -8.31 -0.19
CA GLY A 31 0.10 -9.52 -0.33
C GLY A 31 -1.00 -9.59 0.70
N ILE A 32 -2.11 -10.23 0.33
CA ILE A 32 -3.20 -10.63 1.22
C ILE A 32 -3.60 -12.03 0.78
N SER A 33 -3.14 -13.02 1.53
CA SER A 33 -3.46 -14.42 1.31
C SER A 33 -4.65 -14.81 2.18
N LEU A 34 -5.73 -15.29 1.55
CA LEU A 34 -6.89 -15.86 2.23
C LEU A 34 -6.72 -17.37 2.39
N HIS A 35 -6.91 -17.87 3.61
CA HIS A 35 -6.84 -19.29 3.97
C HIS A 35 -8.23 -19.84 4.27
N ARG A 36 -8.62 -20.96 3.66
CA ARG A 36 -9.86 -21.70 3.98
C ARG A 36 -9.63 -23.20 3.82
N GLY A 37 -9.44 -23.90 4.94
CA GLY A 37 -9.00 -25.30 4.92
C GLY A 37 -7.63 -25.40 4.25
N ASP A 38 -7.55 -26.17 3.16
CA ASP A 38 -6.33 -26.36 2.36
C ASP A 38 -6.22 -25.37 1.18
N VAL A 39 -7.20 -24.47 1.02
CA VAL A 39 -7.20 -23.47 -0.06
C VAL A 39 -6.53 -22.20 0.42
N GLU A 40 -5.50 -21.79 -0.31
CA GLU A 40 -4.83 -20.50 -0.17
C GLU A 40 -5.02 -19.68 -1.46
N ARG A 41 -5.33 -18.38 -1.32
CA ARG A 41 -5.48 -17.49 -2.48
C ARG A 41 -5.02 -16.07 -2.16
N GLU A 42 -4.07 -15.58 -2.97
CA GLU A 42 -3.74 -14.16 -3.04
C GLU A 42 -4.87 -13.36 -3.70
N VAL A 43 -5.28 -12.26 -3.06
CA VAL A 43 -6.43 -11.45 -3.50
C VAL A 43 -6.09 -10.01 -3.86
N VAL A 44 -4.83 -9.63 -3.80
CA VAL A 44 -4.35 -8.29 -4.19
C VAL A 44 -3.30 -8.36 -5.28
N LEU A 45 -3.17 -7.28 -6.03
CA LEU A 45 -2.06 -7.10 -6.95
C LEU A 45 -0.80 -6.77 -6.17
N GLY A 46 0.32 -7.27 -6.64
CA GLY A 46 1.64 -7.02 -6.06
C GLY A 46 2.74 -7.39 -7.04
N TYR A 47 3.97 -7.04 -6.68
CA TYR A 47 5.16 -7.43 -7.42
C TYR A 47 5.85 -8.64 -6.80
N PRO A 48 6.53 -9.48 -7.60
CA PRO A 48 7.29 -10.63 -7.08
C PRO A 48 8.50 -10.23 -6.22
N SER A 49 9.15 -9.09 -6.50
CA SER A 49 10.31 -8.61 -5.76
C SER A 49 10.02 -7.32 -5.00
N VAL A 50 10.54 -7.22 -3.78
CA VAL A 50 10.48 -6.00 -2.97
C VAL A 50 11.18 -4.82 -3.67
N THR A 51 12.18 -5.08 -4.50
CA THR A 51 12.88 -4.02 -5.26
C THR A 51 12.00 -3.36 -6.30
N ASP A 52 11.00 -4.07 -6.83
CA ASP A 52 10.15 -3.56 -7.90
C ASP A 52 9.22 -2.46 -7.39
N TYR A 53 8.84 -2.54 -6.11
CA TYR A 53 8.11 -1.47 -5.44
C TYR A 53 8.91 -0.16 -5.43
N VAL A 54 10.25 -0.20 -5.41
CA VAL A 54 11.09 1.02 -5.37
C VAL A 54 10.87 1.89 -6.62
N SER A 55 10.76 1.25 -7.78
CA SER A 55 10.51 1.90 -9.08
C SER A 55 9.03 1.97 -9.45
N ASP A 56 8.12 1.58 -8.56
CA ASP A 56 6.69 1.51 -8.86
C ASP A 56 6.08 2.90 -9.12
N PRO A 57 5.49 3.14 -10.31
CA PRO A 57 4.82 4.39 -10.62
C PRO A 57 3.33 4.40 -10.22
N PHE A 58 2.79 3.26 -9.74
CA PHE A 58 1.35 3.07 -9.52
C PHE A 58 0.92 3.16 -8.06
N TYR A 59 1.85 3.35 -7.13
CA TYR A 59 1.60 3.36 -5.69
C TYR A 59 0.99 2.05 -5.16
N MET A 60 1.39 0.92 -5.74
CA MET A 60 0.87 -0.42 -5.47
C MET A 60 0.92 -0.73 -3.97
N GLY A 61 -0.28 -0.97 -3.40
CA GLY A 61 -0.45 -1.32 -1.99
C GLY A 61 0.04 -0.28 -0.97
N SER A 62 0.54 0.88 -1.43
CA SER A 62 1.23 1.85 -0.59
C SER A 62 0.26 2.69 0.24
N THR A 63 0.68 3.08 1.44
CA THR A 63 0.01 4.14 2.19
C THR A 63 0.33 5.50 1.54
N VAL A 64 -0.70 6.25 1.14
CA VAL A 64 -0.54 7.55 0.46
C VAL A 64 -0.74 8.69 1.45
N GLY A 65 0.22 9.64 1.50
CA GLY A 65 0.14 10.80 2.39
C GLY A 65 1.14 11.92 2.04
N PRO A 66 1.04 13.10 2.69
CA PRO A 66 0.11 13.42 3.78
C PRO A 66 -1.33 13.69 3.31
N VAL A 67 -1.54 14.02 2.04
CA VAL A 67 -2.86 14.19 1.43
C VAL A 67 -2.93 13.29 0.22
N ALA A 68 -3.88 12.37 0.20
CA ALA A 68 -4.10 11.53 -0.96
C ALA A 68 -4.80 12.31 -2.08
N ASN A 69 -4.55 11.90 -3.32
CA ASN A 69 -5.13 12.50 -4.52
C ASN A 69 -4.63 13.94 -4.79
N ARG A 70 -5.39 14.72 -5.57
CA ARG A 70 -4.93 15.96 -6.20
C ARG A 70 -5.27 17.20 -5.38
N LEU A 71 -4.31 18.12 -5.35
CA LEU A 71 -4.51 19.50 -4.93
C LEU A 71 -4.54 20.39 -6.16
N ARG A 72 -5.61 21.18 -6.30
CA ARG A 72 -5.79 22.09 -7.44
C ARG A 72 -4.62 23.06 -7.53
N ASN A 73 -3.92 23.04 -8.68
CA ASN A 73 -2.74 23.87 -8.95
C ASN A 73 -1.63 23.75 -7.88
N GLY A 74 -1.57 22.62 -7.15
CA GLY A 74 -0.63 22.43 -6.05
C GLY A 74 -0.77 23.45 -4.93
N ARG A 75 -1.94 24.09 -4.78
CA ARG A 75 -2.17 25.20 -3.83
C ARG A 75 -3.28 24.89 -2.86
N PHE A 76 -3.09 25.30 -1.61
CA PHE A 76 -4.07 25.18 -0.54
C PHE A 76 -3.80 26.25 0.53
N SER A 77 -4.70 26.38 1.51
CA SER A 77 -4.53 27.30 2.64
C SER A 77 -4.77 26.57 3.95
N ILE A 78 -3.96 26.86 4.97
CA ILE A 78 -4.14 26.38 6.34
C ILE A 78 -4.25 27.60 7.25
N ALA A 79 -5.35 27.71 8.00
CA ALA A 79 -5.61 28.86 8.88
C ALA A 79 -5.52 30.23 8.19
N GLY A 80 -5.88 30.30 6.90
CA GLY A 80 -5.79 31.52 6.09
C GLY A 80 -4.44 31.76 5.42
N GLU A 81 -3.39 31.04 5.84
CA GLU A 81 -2.05 31.14 5.23
C GLU A 81 -1.96 30.32 3.94
N PRO A 82 -1.52 30.89 2.81
CA PRO A 82 -1.40 30.18 1.54
C PRO A 82 -0.13 29.33 1.45
N PHE A 83 -0.26 28.13 0.91
CA PHE A 83 0.84 27.19 0.63
C PHE A 83 0.82 26.72 -0.82
N ALA A 84 2.01 26.39 -1.33
CA ALA A 84 2.19 25.78 -2.64
C ALA A 84 3.17 24.59 -2.53
N ILE A 85 2.92 23.55 -3.32
CA ILE A 85 3.78 22.37 -3.48
C ILE A 85 4.09 22.15 -4.95
N ASP A 86 5.15 21.38 -5.21
CA ASP A 86 5.52 20.99 -6.57
C ASP A 86 4.39 20.22 -7.25
N ILE A 87 4.13 20.55 -8.52
CA ILE A 87 3.13 19.86 -9.34
C ILE A 87 3.78 18.61 -9.93
N ASN A 88 3.39 17.45 -9.41
CA ASN A 88 3.93 16.14 -9.80
C ASN A 88 3.11 15.43 -10.90
N GLU A 89 1.92 15.93 -11.24
CA GLU A 89 1.07 15.40 -12.32
C GLU A 89 0.65 16.55 -13.26
N ILE A 90 1.43 16.79 -14.31
CA ILE A 90 1.29 17.97 -15.20
C ILE A 90 0.24 17.75 -16.31
N ALA A 91 0.00 16.50 -16.73
CA ALA A 91 -0.63 16.18 -18.00
C ALA A 91 -1.96 15.38 -17.88
N ARG A 92 -2.72 15.58 -16.82
CA ARG A 92 -4.10 15.06 -16.71
C ARG A 92 -5.14 16.16 -16.84
#